data_AF-A0A644X9R1-F1
#
_entry.id   AF-A0A644X9R1-F1
#
_cell.length_a   1.000
_cell.length_b   1.000
_cell.length_c   1.000
_cell.angle_alpha   90.00
_cell.angle_beta   90.00
_cell.angle_gamma   90.00
#
_symmetry.space_group_name_H-M   'P 1'
#
loop_
_entity.id
_entity.type
_entity.pdbx_description
1 polymer ?
#
loop_
_entity_poly.entity_id
_entity_poly.type
_entity_poly.pdbx_seq_one_letter_code
_entity_poly.pdbx_strand_id
1 'polypeptide(L)'
;MASRAWSSLIRFLLVILTVMTTASWNTLPVKADGGGTCQIAYGLTPTSIPDWLMPAEENTDLLTANRYDILASKLLSSGLIDGSTCPANGLNPDGSANGCGIELATDQVKVSQNQYDPTILTYSRSNDLPPKVVKAVIAVESQFWPAANWTRGEIGLGQMTGYGADLVLMWRPDYYQSICRQAFGGKSCSTQYQFLDSSTQLLLRGLVLKEIDATCPSCAGGIDLEKGKQAVQVLTETLNASCLQSTRVIYLAMGKSPAALLSFEDYWRLVLANYHAGAGCIYQALRKTGNPNSWNSIAANFSSGCASGAEYIRRIEGQIKP
;
A
#
# COMPACT_ATOMS: atom_id res chain seq x y z
N MET A 1 -24.45 -65.79 30.93
CA MET A 1 -25.68 -65.73 30.09
C MET A 1 -26.40 -64.45 30.51
N ALA A 2 -26.72 -63.44 29.70
CA ALA A 2 -26.80 -63.33 28.25
C ALA A 2 -26.41 -61.90 27.82
N SER A 3 -25.73 -61.80 26.69
CA SER A 3 -25.46 -60.57 25.94
C SER A 3 -26.77 -59.97 25.40
N ARG A 4 -27.00 -58.68 25.63
CA ARG A 4 -27.94 -57.90 24.82
C ARG A 4 -27.14 -57.04 23.84
N ALA A 5 -27.14 -57.47 22.59
CA ALA A 5 -26.60 -56.75 21.46
C ALA A 5 -27.31 -55.39 21.32
N TRP A 6 -26.55 -54.30 21.40
CA TRP A 6 -27.00 -52.99 20.94
C TRP A 6 -27.04 -53.01 19.42
N SER A 7 -28.21 -52.71 18.86
CA SER A 7 -28.47 -52.73 17.43
C SER A 7 -27.66 -51.66 16.70
N SER A 8 -27.04 -52.07 15.59
CA SER A 8 -26.23 -51.23 14.71
C SER A 8 -26.97 -50.05 14.06
N LEU A 9 -28.29 -49.97 14.25
CA LEU A 9 -29.19 -48.93 13.72
C LEU A 9 -29.09 -47.59 14.48
N ILE A 10 -28.70 -47.59 15.76
CA ILE A 10 -28.55 -46.34 16.53
C ILE A 10 -27.22 -45.64 16.24
N ARG A 11 -26.19 -46.39 15.80
CA ARG A 11 -24.90 -45.81 15.39
C ARG A 11 -24.96 -45.06 14.06
N PHE A 12 -25.88 -45.42 13.16
CA PHE A 12 -26.02 -44.72 11.88
C PHE A 12 -26.76 -43.38 11.98
N LEU A 13 -27.71 -43.25 12.91
CA LEU A 13 -28.45 -41.99 13.12
C LEU A 13 -27.63 -40.90 13.84
N LEU A 14 -26.63 -41.27 14.63
CA LEU A 14 -25.69 -40.32 15.26
C LEU A 14 -24.56 -39.85 14.33
N VAL A 15 -24.26 -40.61 13.26
CA VAL A 15 -23.27 -40.21 12.24
C VAL A 15 -23.89 -39.32 11.16
N ILE A 16 -25.20 -39.42 10.92
CA ILE A 16 -25.89 -38.56 9.93
C ILE A 16 -26.26 -37.18 10.51
N LEU A 17 -26.29 -36.99 11.83
CA LEU A 17 -26.52 -35.68 12.45
C LEU A 17 -25.24 -34.84 12.69
N THR A 18 -24.06 -35.33 12.31
CA THR A 18 -22.78 -34.61 12.43
C THR A 18 -22.21 -34.11 11.11
N VAL A 19 -22.95 -34.29 10.00
CA VAL A 19 -22.58 -33.81 8.67
C VAL A 19 -23.61 -32.78 8.22
N MET A 20 -23.61 -31.57 8.79
CA MET A 20 -24.17 -30.35 8.17
C MET A 20 -23.86 -29.09 9.01
N THR A 21 -22.60 -28.84 9.35
CA THR A 21 -22.13 -27.46 9.65
C THR A 21 -20.62 -27.33 9.37
N THR A 22 -20.20 -27.50 8.12
CA THR A 22 -18.99 -26.82 7.64
C THR A 22 -19.44 -25.57 6.89
N ALA A 23 -20.22 -24.72 7.56
CA ALA A 23 -20.16 -23.31 7.22
C ALA A 23 -18.73 -22.89 7.56
N SER A 24 -17.96 -22.54 6.55
CA SER A 24 -16.65 -21.94 6.67
C SER A 24 -16.78 -20.77 7.65
N TRP A 25 -16.34 -20.98 8.88
CA TRP A 25 -16.13 -19.88 9.82
C TRP A 25 -14.97 -19.10 9.24
N ASN A 26 -15.29 -18.09 8.42
CA ASN A 26 -14.42 -16.95 8.26
C ASN A 26 -14.26 -16.38 9.68
N THR A 27 -13.22 -16.80 10.39
CA THR A 27 -12.75 -16.10 11.57
C THR A 27 -12.23 -14.77 11.06
N LEU A 28 -13.14 -13.82 10.82
CA LEU A 28 -12.77 -12.42 10.89
C LEU A 28 -12.21 -12.27 12.31
N PRO A 29 -10.92 -11.94 12.47
CA PRO A 29 -10.42 -11.65 13.79
C PRO A 29 -11.31 -10.55 14.38
N VAL A 30 -11.98 -10.85 15.49
CA VAL A 30 -12.68 -9.84 16.28
C VAL A 30 -11.58 -8.87 16.69
N LYS A 31 -11.54 -7.74 16.00
CA LYS A 31 -10.55 -6.71 16.22
C LYS A 31 -10.81 -6.16 17.62
N ALA A 32 -9.83 -6.31 18.50
CA ALA A 32 -9.88 -5.68 19.81
C ALA A 32 -10.07 -4.17 19.63
N ASP A 33 -10.76 -3.50 20.56
CA ASP A 33 -11.06 -2.06 20.62
C ASP A 33 -9.81 -1.13 20.62
N GLY A 34 -8.62 -1.64 20.26
CA GLY A 34 -7.44 -0.86 19.96
C GLY A 34 -7.53 -0.22 18.57
N GLY A 35 -7.09 1.03 18.47
CA GLY A 35 -7.01 1.75 17.19
C GLY A 35 -6.17 1.01 16.12
N GLY A 36 -6.27 1.45 14.86
CA GLY A 36 -5.44 0.90 13.78
C GLY A 36 -3.94 1.05 14.02
N THR A 37 -3.10 0.33 13.28
CA THR A 37 -1.63 0.33 13.42
C THR A 37 -1.04 1.74 13.53
N CYS A 38 -1.47 2.67 12.67
CA CYS A 38 -0.99 4.05 12.69
C CYS A 38 -1.47 4.86 13.89
N GLN A 39 -2.69 4.61 14.39
CA GLN A 39 -3.18 5.25 15.62
C GLN A 39 -2.43 4.73 16.85
N ILE A 40 -2.16 3.43 16.92
CA ILE A 40 -1.32 2.84 17.97
C ILE A 40 0.09 3.43 17.91
N ALA A 41 0.68 3.53 16.71
CA ALA A 41 2.01 4.11 16.51
C ALA A 41 2.08 5.59 16.90
N TYR A 42 1.02 6.36 16.65
CA TYR A 42 0.88 7.75 17.07
C TYR A 42 0.88 7.89 18.60
N GLY A 43 0.23 6.95 19.31
CA GLY A 43 0.32 6.78 20.75
C GLY A 43 -0.80 7.44 21.56
N LEU A 44 -1.80 8.03 20.91
CA LEU A 44 -3.03 8.55 21.54
C LEU A 44 -4.22 8.39 20.59
N THR A 45 -5.44 8.46 21.12
CA THR A 45 -6.65 8.61 20.29
C THR A 45 -6.78 10.08 19.86
N PRO A 46 -6.82 10.38 18.55
CA PRO A 46 -7.01 11.74 18.06
C PRO A 46 -8.35 12.33 18.51
N THR A 47 -8.38 13.60 18.91
CA THR A 47 -9.61 14.32 19.25
C THR A 47 -10.38 14.79 18.02
N SER A 48 -9.69 14.98 16.91
CA SER A 48 -10.26 15.26 15.59
C SER A 48 -9.48 14.51 14.51
N ILE A 49 -10.18 14.07 13.47
CA ILE A 49 -9.61 13.41 12.30
C ILE A 49 -10.05 14.22 11.07
N PRO A 50 -9.12 14.73 10.25
CA PRO A 50 -9.47 15.47 9.04
C PRO A 50 -10.06 14.54 7.97
N ASP A 51 -10.89 15.08 7.08
CA ASP A 51 -11.70 14.34 6.09
C ASP A 51 -10.91 13.38 5.19
N TRP A 52 -9.63 13.63 4.99
CA TRP A 52 -8.75 12.79 4.17
C TRP A 52 -8.15 11.60 4.92
N LEU A 53 -8.22 11.62 6.25
CA LEU A 53 -7.86 10.54 7.15
C LEU A 53 -9.07 9.75 7.65
N MET A 54 -10.28 10.19 7.33
CA MET A 54 -11.51 9.48 7.66
C MET A 54 -11.63 8.17 6.87
N PRO A 55 -12.30 7.15 7.45
CA PRO A 55 -12.68 5.96 6.70
C PRO A 55 -13.60 6.32 5.52
N ALA A 56 -13.65 5.45 4.52
CA ALA A 56 -14.65 5.50 3.45
C ALA A 56 -15.62 4.31 3.61
N GLU A 57 -16.89 4.55 3.33
CA GLU A 57 -17.95 3.56 3.48
C GLU A 57 -18.28 2.89 2.13
N GLU A 58 -18.10 3.62 1.03
CA GLU A 58 -18.43 3.14 -0.30
C GLU A 58 -17.32 3.45 -1.32
N ASN A 59 -17.32 2.73 -2.45
CA ASN A 59 -16.39 3.01 -3.55
C ASN A 59 -16.63 4.41 -4.15
N THR A 60 -17.88 4.88 -4.09
CA THR A 60 -18.30 6.22 -4.53
C THR A 60 -17.55 7.33 -3.78
N ASP A 61 -17.20 7.11 -2.51
CA ASP A 61 -16.39 8.04 -1.70
C ASP A 61 -14.95 8.19 -2.19
N LEU A 62 -14.49 7.26 -3.04
CA LEU A 62 -13.15 7.27 -3.62
C LEU A 62 -13.11 7.81 -5.05
N LEU A 63 -14.25 7.99 -5.71
CA LEU A 63 -14.27 8.35 -7.13
C LEU A 63 -13.53 9.66 -7.40
N THR A 64 -12.61 9.61 -8.37
CA THR A 64 -11.88 10.78 -8.87
C THR A 64 -12.01 10.89 -10.38
N ALA A 65 -11.83 12.10 -10.91
CA ALA A 65 -11.84 12.39 -12.34
C ALA A 65 -10.63 13.23 -12.75
N ASN A 66 -9.50 13.01 -12.07
CA ASN A 66 -8.28 13.78 -12.26
C ASN A 66 -7.67 13.50 -13.63
N ARG A 67 -7.00 14.52 -14.18
CA ARG A 67 -6.19 14.39 -15.39
C ARG A 67 -4.84 13.77 -15.06
N TYR A 68 -4.48 12.69 -15.76
CA TYR A 68 -3.23 11.97 -15.59
C TYR A 68 -2.54 11.74 -16.93
N ASP A 69 -1.62 12.63 -17.29
CA ASP A 69 -0.98 12.64 -18.61
C ASP A 69 -0.03 11.46 -18.81
N ILE A 70 0.62 10.99 -17.73
CA ILE A 70 1.47 9.79 -17.81
C ILE A 70 0.57 8.57 -18.03
N LEU A 71 -0.55 8.47 -17.33
CA LEU A 71 -1.51 7.39 -17.53
C LEU A 71 -2.07 7.40 -18.96
N ALA A 72 -2.46 8.57 -19.48
CA ALA A 72 -2.91 8.72 -20.87
C ALA A 72 -1.85 8.20 -21.86
N SER A 73 -0.58 8.58 -21.66
CA SER A 73 0.55 8.11 -22.46
C SER A 73 0.71 6.59 -22.40
N LYS A 74 0.54 5.99 -21.22
CA LYS A 74 0.62 4.53 -21.03
C LYS A 74 -0.53 3.78 -21.68
N LEU A 75 -1.75 4.30 -21.59
CA LEU A 75 -2.93 3.71 -22.22
C LEU A 75 -2.82 3.71 -23.76
N LEU A 76 -2.32 4.81 -24.35
CA LEU A 76 -2.07 4.90 -25.80
C LEU A 76 -0.92 3.98 -26.23
N SER A 77 0.24 4.06 -25.56
CA SER A 77 1.42 3.27 -25.95
C SER A 77 1.27 1.76 -25.73
N SER A 78 0.37 1.35 -24.82
CA SER A 78 0.03 -0.06 -24.62
C SER A 78 -1.00 -0.62 -25.61
N GLY A 79 -1.61 0.25 -26.42
CA GLY A 79 -2.70 -0.14 -27.34
C GLY A 79 -4.03 -0.41 -26.64
N LEU A 80 -4.19 -0.03 -25.36
CA LEU A 80 -5.49 -0.07 -24.67
C LEU A 80 -6.45 0.99 -25.22
N ILE A 81 -5.92 2.02 -25.87
CA ILE A 81 -6.67 3.03 -26.61
C ILE A 81 -6.11 3.08 -28.03
N ASP A 82 -7.00 3.04 -29.02
CA ASP A 82 -6.60 3.26 -30.41
C ASP A 82 -6.37 4.75 -30.67
N GLY A 83 -5.10 5.13 -30.79
CA GLY A 83 -4.68 6.50 -31.03
C GLY A 83 -4.76 6.94 -32.49
N SER A 84 -5.16 6.09 -33.44
CA SER A 84 -4.98 6.32 -34.88
C SER A 84 -5.66 7.59 -35.43
N THR A 85 -6.65 8.14 -34.71
CA THR A 85 -7.35 9.37 -35.05
C THR A 85 -6.56 10.63 -34.70
N CYS A 86 -5.53 10.51 -33.85
CA CYS A 86 -4.65 11.59 -33.45
C CYS A 86 -3.33 11.60 -34.25
N PRO A 87 -2.73 12.78 -34.49
CA PRO A 87 -1.37 12.87 -35.03
C PRO A 87 -0.40 12.04 -34.20
N ALA A 88 0.47 11.28 -34.90
CA ALA A 88 1.44 10.37 -34.28
C ALA A 88 0.82 9.41 -33.25
N ASN A 89 -0.39 8.91 -33.52
CA ASN A 89 -1.17 8.05 -32.64
C ASN A 89 -1.42 8.64 -31.23
N GLY A 90 -1.45 9.99 -31.12
CA GLY A 90 -1.65 10.68 -29.85
C GLY A 90 -0.41 10.83 -28.98
N LEU A 91 0.79 10.50 -29.49
CA LEU A 91 2.05 10.57 -28.74
C LEU A 91 3.03 11.59 -29.34
N ASN A 92 3.83 12.20 -28.47
CA ASN A 92 5.00 12.99 -28.81
C ASN A 92 6.22 12.07 -29.01
N PRO A 93 7.33 12.56 -29.62
CA PRO A 93 8.54 11.76 -29.83
C PRO A 93 9.19 11.20 -28.56
N ASP A 94 8.98 11.85 -27.41
CA ASP A 94 9.47 11.39 -26.10
C ASP A 94 8.55 10.33 -25.44
N GLY A 95 7.46 9.96 -26.11
CA GLY A 95 6.46 9.00 -25.63
C GLY A 95 5.40 9.59 -24.71
N SER A 96 5.44 10.90 -24.40
CA SER A 96 4.35 11.58 -23.69
C SER A 96 3.12 11.73 -24.61
N ALA A 97 1.92 11.77 -24.03
CA ALA A 97 0.69 12.02 -24.77
C ALA A 97 0.67 13.48 -25.26
N ASN A 98 0.34 13.68 -26.53
CA ASN A 98 0.08 15.00 -27.08
C ASN A 98 -1.34 15.47 -26.72
N GLY A 99 -1.69 16.72 -27.04
CA GLY A 99 -3.00 17.29 -26.68
C GLY A 99 -4.20 16.46 -27.16
N CYS A 100 -4.14 15.95 -28.39
CA CYS A 100 -5.17 15.06 -28.95
C CYS A 100 -5.23 13.72 -28.20
N GLY A 101 -4.08 13.12 -27.93
CA GLY A 101 -4.00 11.86 -27.18
C GLY A 101 -4.54 11.98 -25.75
N ILE A 102 -4.28 13.10 -25.07
CA ILE A 102 -4.82 13.37 -23.74
C ILE A 102 -6.35 13.47 -23.78
N GLU A 103 -6.90 14.21 -24.74
CA GLU A 103 -8.34 14.35 -24.91
C GLU A 103 -8.99 12.99 -25.20
N LEU A 104 -8.44 12.25 -26.16
CA LEU A 104 -8.87 10.90 -26.54
C LEU A 104 -8.83 9.91 -25.35
N ALA A 105 -7.85 10.05 -24.46
CA ALA A 105 -7.69 9.15 -23.32
C ALA A 105 -8.55 9.50 -22.10
N THR A 106 -9.25 10.63 -22.10
CA THR A 106 -9.93 11.19 -20.91
C THR A 106 -10.82 10.19 -20.19
N ASP A 107 -11.69 9.49 -20.90
CA ASP A 107 -12.66 8.58 -20.28
C ASP A 107 -11.99 7.31 -19.77
N GLN A 108 -11.04 6.76 -20.52
CA GLN A 108 -10.30 5.59 -20.05
C GLN A 108 -9.37 5.92 -18.87
N VAL A 109 -8.86 7.15 -18.76
CA VAL A 109 -8.14 7.63 -17.57
C VAL A 109 -9.06 7.67 -16.35
N LYS A 110 -10.33 8.09 -16.50
CA LYS A 110 -11.34 8.03 -15.42
C LYS A 110 -11.67 6.60 -15.03
N VAL A 111 -11.80 5.69 -15.99
CA VAL A 111 -12.02 4.27 -15.67
C VAL A 111 -10.82 3.69 -14.91
N SER A 112 -9.62 3.93 -15.44
CA SER A 112 -8.38 3.34 -14.91
C SER A 112 -8.01 3.86 -13.52
N GLN A 113 -8.29 5.12 -13.20
CA GLN A 113 -8.02 5.67 -11.86
C GLN A 113 -8.98 5.17 -10.77
N ASN A 114 -10.13 4.61 -11.16
CA ASN A 114 -11.16 4.12 -10.23
C ASN A 114 -11.28 2.58 -10.22
N GLN A 115 -10.62 1.87 -11.14
CA GLN A 115 -10.74 0.40 -11.27
C GLN A 115 -10.27 -0.37 -10.02
N TYR A 116 -9.38 0.23 -9.22
CA TYR A 116 -8.84 -0.38 -8.01
C TYR A 116 -9.58 0.03 -6.73
N ASP A 117 -10.60 0.91 -6.80
CA ASP A 117 -11.30 1.43 -5.62
C ASP A 117 -11.87 0.33 -4.71
N PRO A 118 -12.53 -0.74 -5.22
CA PRO A 118 -12.99 -1.84 -4.37
C PRO A 118 -11.86 -2.54 -3.62
N THR A 119 -10.69 -2.65 -4.26
CA THR A 119 -9.51 -3.30 -3.69
C THR A 119 -8.84 -2.40 -2.65
N ILE A 120 -8.73 -1.10 -2.95
CA ILE A 120 -8.25 -0.07 -2.01
C ILE A 120 -9.14 -0.09 -0.77
N LEU A 121 -10.46 -0.01 -0.93
CA LEU A 121 -11.41 -0.01 0.18
C LEU A 121 -11.27 -1.28 1.05
N THR A 122 -11.18 -2.45 0.41
CA THR A 122 -11.06 -3.74 1.10
C THR A 122 -9.79 -3.80 1.96
N TYR A 123 -8.63 -3.52 1.37
CA TYR A 123 -7.36 -3.64 2.08
C TYR A 123 -7.11 -2.48 3.05
N SER A 124 -7.61 -1.28 2.77
CA SER A 124 -7.59 -0.17 3.71
C SER A 124 -8.39 -0.49 4.97
N ARG A 125 -9.57 -1.13 4.85
CA ARG A 125 -10.36 -1.57 6.01
C ARG A 125 -9.65 -2.65 6.80
N SER A 126 -9.10 -3.67 6.12
CA SER A 126 -8.42 -4.76 6.82
C SER A 126 -7.13 -4.31 7.53
N ASN A 127 -6.51 -3.24 7.06
CA ASN A 127 -5.28 -2.67 7.63
C ASN A 127 -5.50 -1.39 8.44
N ASP A 128 -6.74 -0.94 8.62
CA ASP A 128 -7.09 0.30 9.33
C ASP A 128 -6.40 1.55 8.82
N LEU A 129 -6.34 1.67 7.49
CA LEU A 129 -5.77 2.81 6.79
C LEU A 129 -6.87 3.68 6.20
N PRO A 130 -6.66 5.01 6.09
CA PRO A 130 -7.56 5.87 5.35
C PRO A 130 -7.55 5.52 3.85
N PRO A 131 -8.70 5.13 3.24
CA PRO A 131 -8.74 4.73 1.83
C PRO A 131 -8.31 5.84 0.86
N LYS A 132 -8.65 7.10 1.17
CA LYS A 132 -8.23 8.28 0.39
C LYS A 132 -6.71 8.46 0.36
N VAL A 133 -6.01 8.12 1.45
CA VAL A 133 -4.55 8.17 1.50
C VAL A 133 -3.94 7.13 0.57
N VAL A 134 -4.43 5.88 0.63
CA VAL A 134 -3.92 4.80 -0.23
C VAL A 134 -4.11 5.17 -1.70
N LYS A 135 -5.29 5.68 -2.07
CA LYS A 135 -5.56 6.14 -3.43
C LYS A 135 -4.66 7.31 -3.86
N ALA A 136 -4.47 8.30 -2.98
CA ALA A 136 -3.59 9.43 -3.25
C ALA A 136 -2.12 9.00 -3.46
N VAL A 137 -1.62 8.03 -2.68
CA VAL A 137 -0.28 7.46 -2.89
C VAL A 137 -0.20 6.80 -4.26
N ILE A 138 -1.15 5.97 -4.66
CA ILE A 138 -1.15 5.35 -6.00
C ILE A 138 -1.17 6.41 -7.11
N ALA A 139 -1.97 7.46 -6.95
CA ALA A 139 -2.03 8.57 -7.90
C ALA A 139 -0.69 9.29 -8.06
N VAL A 140 -0.01 9.59 -6.95
CA VAL A 140 1.31 10.27 -6.96
C VAL A 140 2.41 9.37 -7.49
N GLU A 141 2.39 8.08 -7.15
CA GLU A 141 3.46 7.14 -7.50
C GLU A 141 3.36 6.70 -8.96
N SER A 142 2.21 6.20 -9.38
CA SER A 142 2.08 5.53 -10.68
C SER A 142 1.05 6.15 -11.62
N GLN A 143 0.28 7.14 -11.14
CA GLN A 143 -0.95 7.56 -11.82
C GLN A 143 -1.81 6.34 -12.21
N PHE A 144 -1.89 5.35 -11.33
CA PHE A 144 -2.66 4.11 -11.53
C PHE A 144 -2.15 3.15 -12.62
N TRP A 145 -0.95 3.36 -13.18
CA TRP A 145 -0.32 2.40 -14.09
C TRP A 145 0.45 1.32 -13.30
N PRO A 146 0.04 0.03 -13.34
CA PRO A 146 0.57 -0.96 -12.40
C PRO A 146 1.90 -1.60 -12.83
N ALA A 147 2.35 -1.42 -14.08
CA ALA A 147 3.52 -2.11 -14.59
C ALA A 147 4.83 -1.63 -13.92
N ALA A 148 5.83 -2.50 -13.94
CA ALA A 148 7.14 -2.24 -13.34
C ALA A 148 8.05 -1.36 -14.21
N ASN A 149 8.91 -0.59 -13.55
CA ASN A 149 10.13 -0.06 -14.15
C ASN A 149 11.35 -0.64 -13.43
N TRP A 150 11.78 -1.82 -13.85
CA TRP A 150 12.92 -2.53 -13.25
C TRP A 150 14.25 -1.77 -13.38
N THR A 151 14.41 -0.90 -14.38
CA THR A 151 15.60 -0.05 -14.52
C THR A 151 15.71 0.99 -13.41
N ARG A 152 14.57 1.55 -12.98
CA ARG A 152 14.50 2.47 -11.83
C ARG A 152 14.30 1.76 -10.50
N GLY A 153 13.93 0.48 -10.55
CA GLY A 153 13.56 -0.31 -9.39
C GLY A 153 12.22 0.10 -8.79
N GLU A 154 11.30 0.64 -9.58
CA GLU A 154 9.99 1.14 -9.14
C GLU A 154 8.90 0.16 -9.61
N ILE A 155 8.28 -0.58 -8.69
CA ILE A 155 7.44 -1.74 -9.04
C ILE A 155 6.01 -1.59 -8.51
N GLY A 156 5.02 -1.87 -9.37
CA GLY A 156 3.61 -1.87 -8.99
C GLY A 156 3.00 -0.47 -8.82
N LEU A 157 1.75 -0.43 -8.36
CA LEU A 157 0.97 0.80 -8.20
C LEU A 157 1.57 1.80 -7.19
N GLY A 158 2.28 1.31 -6.18
CA GLY A 158 2.99 2.13 -5.20
C GLY A 158 4.43 2.47 -5.59
N GLN A 159 4.90 2.05 -6.78
CA GLN A 159 6.30 2.20 -7.23
C GLN A 159 7.31 1.71 -6.18
N MET A 160 7.01 0.57 -5.55
CA MET A 160 7.82 0.02 -4.47
C MET A 160 9.24 -0.30 -4.96
N THR A 161 10.22 0.18 -4.20
CA THR A 161 11.64 -0.15 -4.40
C THR A 161 12.08 -1.31 -3.53
N GLY A 162 13.30 -1.80 -3.75
CA GLY A 162 13.92 -2.74 -2.83
C GLY A 162 13.96 -2.22 -1.39
N TYR A 163 14.05 -0.91 -1.15
CA TYR A 163 13.99 -0.35 0.21
C TYR A 163 12.57 -0.35 0.78
N GLY A 164 11.56 -0.17 -0.06
CA GLY A 164 10.16 -0.36 0.34
C GLY A 164 9.85 -1.81 0.73
N ALA A 165 10.40 -2.77 -0.03
CA ALA A 165 10.32 -4.19 0.32
C ALA A 165 11.04 -4.50 1.65
N ASP A 166 12.20 -3.89 1.89
CA ASP A 166 12.93 -4.01 3.15
C ASP A 166 12.12 -3.44 4.34
N LEU A 167 11.51 -2.27 4.16
CA LEU A 167 10.64 -1.62 5.13
C LEU A 167 9.48 -2.53 5.55
N VAL A 168 8.71 -3.06 4.61
CA VAL A 168 7.54 -3.89 4.93
C VAL A 168 7.95 -5.22 5.59
N LEU A 169 9.02 -5.86 5.12
CA LEU A 169 9.52 -7.12 5.72
C LEU A 169 10.07 -6.91 7.13
N MET A 170 10.69 -5.75 7.41
CA MET A 170 11.23 -5.44 8.73
C MET A 170 10.14 -5.07 9.75
N TRP A 171 9.10 -4.35 9.31
CA TRP A 171 8.13 -3.72 10.22
C TRP A 171 6.75 -4.39 10.24
N ARG A 172 6.48 -5.35 9.37
CA ARG A 172 5.27 -6.19 9.39
C ARG A 172 5.65 -7.67 9.56
N PRO A 173 5.83 -8.16 10.80
CA PRO A 173 6.27 -9.54 11.06
C PRO A 173 5.38 -10.60 10.43
N ASP A 174 4.06 -10.42 10.43
CA ASP A 174 3.13 -11.39 9.84
C ASP A 174 3.25 -11.43 8.31
N TYR A 175 3.41 -10.26 7.67
CA TYR A 175 3.69 -10.17 6.24
C TYR A 175 5.02 -10.85 5.90
N TYR A 176 6.08 -10.55 6.66
CA TYR A 176 7.35 -11.24 6.52
C TYR A 176 7.22 -12.77 6.65
N GLN A 177 6.49 -13.26 7.64
CA GLN A 177 6.29 -14.70 7.83
C GLN A 177 5.58 -15.33 6.63
N SER A 178 4.60 -14.64 6.02
CA SER A 178 3.95 -15.10 4.79
C SER A 178 4.94 -15.26 3.65
N ILE A 179 5.70 -14.20 3.34
CA ILE A 179 6.70 -14.19 2.26
C ILE A 179 7.79 -15.24 2.50
N CYS A 180 8.29 -15.35 3.73
CA CYS A 180 9.30 -16.32 4.08
C CYS A 180 8.79 -17.77 3.90
N ARG A 181 7.55 -18.07 4.31
CA ARG A 181 6.97 -19.41 4.12
C ARG A 181 6.82 -19.75 2.65
N GLN A 182 6.43 -18.79 1.81
CA GLN A 182 6.37 -18.94 0.36
C GLN A 182 7.76 -19.23 -0.23
N ALA A 183 8.80 -18.52 0.21
CA ALA A 183 10.16 -18.70 -0.28
C ALA A 183 10.77 -20.06 0.08
N PHE A 184 10.50 -20.57 1.30
CA PHE A 184 11.24 -21.72 1.87
C PHE A 184 10.38 -22.93 2.24
N GLY A 185 9.10 -22.97 1.86
CA GLY A 185 8.22 -24.10 2.17
C GLY A 185 8.00 -24.31 3.67
N GLY A 186 8.01 -23.23 4.46
CA GLY A 186 7.65 -23.20 5.87
C GLY A 186 8.70 -23.66 6.90
N LYS A 187 9.87 -24.18 6.48
CA LYS A 187 10.83 -24.82 7.42
C LYS A 187 11.86 -23.90 8.09
N SER A 188 11.87 -22.59 7.82
CA SER A 188 13.00 -21.71 8.23
C SER A 188 12.64 -20.26 8.65
N CYS A 189 11.40 -19.98 9.02
CA CYS A 189 10.93 -18.59 9.23
C CYS A 189 10.85 -18.14 10.70
N SER A 190 11.57 -18.81 11.61
CA SER A 190 11.59 -18.45 13.05
C SER A 190 12.50 -17.26 13.35
N THR A 191 13.52 -17.03 12.53
CA THR A 191 14.42 -15.89 12.66
C THR A 191 13.70 -14.62 12.20
N GLN A 192 13.81 -13.53 12.95
CA GLN A 192 13.24 -12.24 12.54
C GLN A 192 14.02 -11.69 11.33
N TYR A 193 13.32 -10.97 10.44
CA TYR A 193 13.89 -10.48 9.19
C TYR A 193 15.23 -9.75 9.36
N GLN A 194 15.38 -8.87 10.37
CA GLN A 194 16.62 -8.11 10.55
C GLN A 194 17.84 -8.95 10.97
N PHE A 195 17.64 -10.20 11.39
CA PHE A 195 18.72 -11.11 11.81
C PHE A 195 19.05 -12.17 10.76
N LEU A 196 18.41 -12.13 9.60
CA LEU A 196 18.77 -12.96 8.45
C LEU A 196 20.08 -12.44 7.83
N ASP A 197 20.81 -13.33 7.16
CA ASP A 197 21.96 -12.91 6.37
C ASP A 197 21.50 -12.05 5.17
N SER A 198 22.41 -11.21 4.67
CA SER A 198 22.10 -10.26 3.60
C SER A 198 21.59 -10.91 2.31
N SER A 199 22.04 -12.14 1.99
CA SER A 199 21.61 -12.82 0.77
C SER A 199 20.16 -13.28 0.88
N THR A 200 19.76 -13.77 2.06
CA THR A 200 18.38 -14.13 2.36
C THR A 200 17.47 -12.89 2.37
N GLN A 201 17.91 -11.78 2.95
CA GLN A 201 17.14 -10.53 2.92
C GLN A 201 16.92 -10.04 1.48
N LEU A 202 17.96 -10.06 0.64
CA LEU A 202 17.85 -9.67 -0.77
C LEU A 202 16.91 -10.58 -1.56
N LEU A 203 16.94 -11.89 -1.31
CA LEU A 203 16.02 -12.85 -1.93
C LEU A 203 14.57 -12.52 -1.58
N LEU A 204 14.27 -12.32 -0.29
CA LEU A 204 12.90 -12.03 0.16
C LEU A 204 12.40 -10.68 -0.37
N ARG A 205 13.26 -9.66 -0.43
CA ARG A 205 12.94 -8.37 -1.06
C ARG A 205 12.60 -8.55 -2.54
N GLY A 206 13.39 -9.33 -3.27
CA GLY A 206 13.12 -9.66 -4.68
C GLY A 206 11.79 -10.40 -4.88
N LEU A 207 11.45 -11.32 -3.96
CA LEU A 207 10.18 -12.04 -4.00
C LEU A 207 8.98 -11.10 -3.84
N VAL A 208 9.03 -10.17 -2.86
CA VAL A 208 7.99 -9.14 -2.68
C VAL A 208 7.82 -8.31 -3.95
N LEU A 209 8.91 -7.82 -4.54
CA LEU A 209 8.84 -7.03 -5.77
C LEU A 209 8.25 -7.83 -6.93
N LYS A 210 8.60 -9.12 -7.04
CA LYS A 210 8.05 -9.98 -8.11
C LYS A 210 6.57 -10.30 -7.88
N GLU A 211 6.11 -10.31 -6.64
CA GLU A 211 4.71 -10.56 -6.30
C GLU A 211 3.79 -9.45 -6.81
N ILE A 212 4.28 -8.21 -6.86
CA ILE A 212 3.53 -7.01 -7.26
C ILE A 212 3.87 -6.47 -8.66
N ASP A 213 4.76 -7.15 -9.39
CA ASP A 213 5.06 -6.84 -10.78
C ASP A 213 3.89 -7.23 -11.69
N ALA A 214 3.13 -6.23 -12.12
CA ALA A 214 2.00 -6.41 -13.01
C ALA A 214 2.37 -6.44 -14.50
N THR A 215 3.66 -6.44 -14.86
CA THR A 215 4.09 -6.50 -16.27
C THR A 215 3.78 -7.88 -16.85
N CYS A 216 2.98 -7.91 -17.92
CA CYS A 216 2.55 -9.16 -18.56
C CYS A 216 2.52 -9.00 -20.08
N PRO A 217 3.58 -9.42 -20.81
CA PRO A 217 3.66 -9.26 -22.27
C PRO A 217 2.54 -9.93 -23.06
N SER A 218 1.92 -10.98 -22.50
CA SER A 218 0.81 -11.71 -23.12
C SER A 218 -0.58 -11.19 -22.74
N CYS A 219 -0.67 -10.24 -21.81
CA CYS A 219 -1.94 -9.67 -21.36
C CYS A 219 -2.35 -8.46 -22.21
N ALA A 220 -3.65 -8.15 -22.22
CA ALA A 220 -4.15 -6.92 -22.83
C ALA A 220 -3.45 -5.69 -22.23
N GLY A 221 -2.93 -4.81 -23.08
CA GLY A 221 -2.18 -3.63 -22.65
C GLY A 221 -0.86 -3.90 -21.93
N GLY A 222 -0.36 -5.15 -21.95
CA GLY A 222 0.88 -5.51 -21.28
C GLY A 222 0.80 -5.58 -19.75
N ILE A 223 -0.42 -5.61 -19.16
CA ILE A 223 -0.62 -5.53 -17.71
C ILE A 223 -1.52 -6.65 -17.17
N ASP A 224 -1.19 -7.15 -15.97
CA ASP A 224 -2.00 -8.08 -15.18
C ASP A 224 -2.72 -7.33 -14.06
N LEU A 225 -4.05 -7.25 -14.14
CA LEU A 225 -4.87 -6.52 -13.18
C LEU A 225 -4.94 -7.21 -11.81
N GLU A 226 -4.82 -8.53 -11.73
CA GLU A 226 -4.79 -9.24 -10.44
C GLU A 226 -3.49 -8.94 -9.69
N LYS A 227 -2.37 -8.86 -10.42
CA LYS A 227 -1.11 -8.34 -9.87
C LYS A 227 -1.23 -6.89 -9.42
N GLY A 228 -1.97 -6.07 -10.16
CA GLY A 228 -2.34 -4.71 -9.73
C GLY A 228 -3.07 -4.70 -8.38
N LYS A 229 -4.06 -5.58 -8.18
CA LYS A 229 -4.78 -5.71 -6.90
C LYS A 229 -3.85 -6.17 -5.77
N GLN A 230 -2.93 -7.10 -6.05
CA GLN A 230 -1.92 -7.53 -5.09
C GLN A 230 -0.97 -6.38 -4.71
N ALA A 231 -0.61 -5.52 -5.67
CA ALA A 231 0.19 -4.33 -5.39
C ALA A 231 -0.52 -3.38 -4.40
N VAL A 232 -1.86 -3.25 -4.46
CA VAL A 232 -2.63 -2.48 -3.48
C VAL A 232 -2.50 -3.10 -2.08
N GLN A 233 -2.66 -4.42 -1.95
CA GLN A 233 -2.49 -5.12 -0.67
C GLN A 233 -1.11 -4.82 -0.06
N VAL A 234 -0.04 -5.04 -0.82
CA VAL A 234 1.33 -4.84 -0.35
C VAL A 234 1.59 -3.37 -0.01
N LEU A 235 1.01 -2.42 -0.76
CA LEU A 235 1.09 -1.00 -0.43
C LEU A 235 0.46 -0.69 0.94
N THR A 236 -0.72 -1.25 1.24
CA THR A 236 -1.34 -1.07 2.57
C THR A 236 -0.48 -1.63 3.70
N GLU A 237 0.15 -2.80 3.49
CA GLU A 237 1.11 -3.35 4.45
C GLU A 237 2.29 -2.39 4.69
N THR A 238 2.79 -1.79 3.61
CA THR A 238 3.94 -0.90 3.60
C THR A 238 3.64 0.47 4.23
N LEU A 239 2.43 1.00 4.09
CA LEU A 239 2.05 2.25 4.76
C LEU A 239 1.98 2.07 6.28
N ASN A 240 1.42 0.94 6.74
CA ASN A 240 1.46 0.57 8.15
C ASN A 240 2.90 0.33 8.66
N ALA A 241 3.77 -0.28 7.84
CA ALA A 241 5.20 -0.36 8.13
C ALA A 241 5.83 1.03 8.32
N SER A 242 5.49 1.98 7.44
CA SER A 242 5.94 3.36 7.55
C SER A 242 5.44 4.05 8.82
N CYS A 243 4.20 3.79 9.26
CA CYS A 243 3.70 4.30 10.55
C CYS A 243 4.57 3.84 11.73
N LEU A 244 4.86 2.53 11.80
CA LEU A 244 5.67 1.95 12.86
C LEU A 244 7.12 2.45 12.82
N GLN A 245 7.71 2.57 11.63
CA GLN A 245 9.05 3.12 11.49
C GLN A 245 9.10 4.62 11.88
N SER A 246 8.11 5.41 11.47
CA SER A 246 8.02 6.83 11.81
C SER A 246 7.96 7.07 13.32
N THR A 247 7.18 6.28 14.07
CA THR A 247 7.14 6.41 15.53
C THR A 247 8.50 6.07 16.16
N ARG A 248 9.19 5.03 15.65
CA ARG A 248 10.54 4.70 16.10
C ARG A 248 11.53 5.83 15.82
N VAL A 249 11.49 6.41 14.62
CA VAL A 249 12.39 7.48 14.21
C VAL A 249 12.17 8.74 15.05
N ILE A 250 10.91 9.11 15.31
CA ILE A 250 10.57 10.23 16.20
C ILE A 250 11.12 9.98 17.60
N TYR A 251 10.90 8.79 18.16
CA TYR A 251 11.42 8.44 19.48
C TYR A 251 12.95 8.51 19.53
N LEU A 252 13.65 7.97 18.53
CA LEU A 252 15.11 8.03 18.44
C LEU A 252 15.63 9.46 18.33
N ALA A 253 14.96 10.32 17.56
CA ALA A 253 15.39 11.70 17.37
C ALA A 253 15.09 12.60 18.58
N MET A 254 13.93 12.39 19.21
CA MET A 254 13.31 13.37 20.12
C MET A 254 13.10 12.86 21.56
N GLY A 255 13.20 11.54 21.80
CA GLY A 255 12.91 10.92 23.10
C GLY A 255 11.44 10.99 23.53
N LYS A 256 10.52 11.29 22.60
CA LYS A 256 9.08 11.48 22.86
C LYS A 256 8.25 10.66 21.87
N SER A 257 6.99 10.35 22.24
CA SER A 257 6.02 9.77 21.31
C SER A 257 5.57 10.80 20.26
N PRO A 258 5.05 10.36 19.10
CA PRO A 258 4.55 11.28 18.07
C PRO A 258 3.47 12.22 18.59
N ALA A 259 2.48 11.70 19.33
CA ALA A 259 1.37 12.50 19.86
C ALA A 259 1.78 13.56 20.91
N ALA A 260 3.00 13.47 21.46
CA ALA A 260 3.54 14.50 22.35
C ALA A 260 4.15 15.70 21.60
N LEU A 261 4.26 15.61 20.26
CA LEU A 261 4.94 16.58 19.41
C LEU A 261 4.06 17.11 18.27
N LEU A 262 3.25 16.24 17.67
CA LEU A 262 2.52 16.51 16.44
C LEU A 262 1.04 16.22 16.62
N SER A 263 0.21 16.89 15.83
CA SER A 263 -1.17 16.45 15.60
C SER A 263 -1.18 15.12 14.83
N PHE A 264 -2.31 14.41 14.85
CA PHE A 264 -2.46 13.17 14.08
C PHE A 264 -2.28 13.41 12.58
N GLU A 265 -2.75 14.56 12.08
CA GLU A 265 -2.59 14.94 10.69
C GLU A 265 -1.12 15.17 10.31
N ASP A 266 -0.36 15.89 11.15
CA ASP A 266 1.07 16.14 10.89
C ASP A 266 1.91 14.89 11.05
N TYR A 267 1.52 13.98 11.94
CA TYR A 267 2.11 12.65 12.01
C TYR A 267 1.89 11.89 10.70
N TRP A 268 0.70 11.92 10.12
CA TRP A 268 0.42 11.29 8.82
C TRP A 268 1.24 11.88 7.67
N ARG A 269 1.43 13.20 7.65
CA ARG A 269 2.35 13.84 6.69
C ARG A 269 3.77 13.30 6.85
N LEU A 270 4.24 13.13 8.09
CA LEU A 270 5.55 12.53 8.37
C LEU A 270 5.62 11.05 7.95
N VAL A 271 4.56 10.27 8.16
CA VAL A 271 4.46 8.87 7.69
C VAL A 271 4.60 8.76 6.18
N LEU A 272 3.90 9.62 5.44
CA LEU A 272 3.96 9.63 3.98
C LEU A 272 5.33 10.12 3.47
N ALA A 273 5.93 11.09 4.17
CA ALA A 273 7.29 11.53 3.86
C ALA A 273 8.32 10.44 4.18
N ASN A 274 8.11 9.65 5.22
CA ASN A 274 8.93 8.49 5.54
C ASN A 274 8.82 7.39 4.49
N TYR A 275 7.61 7.13 3.97
CA TYR A 275 7.37 6.19 2.88
C TYR A 275 8.20 6.56 1.63
N HIS A 276 8.25 7.85 1.29
CA HIS A 276 8.94 8.34 0.10
C HIS A 276 10.46 8.56 0.30
N ALA A 277 10.85 9.31 1.34
CA ALA A 277 12.23 9.77 1.55
C ALA A 277 13.02 8.89 2.54
N GLY A 278 12.35 8.03 3.30
CA GLY A 278 12.97 7.10 4.24
C GLY A 278 13.36 7.69 5.59
N ALA A 279 13.52 6.79 6.57
CA ALA A 279 13.77 7.10 7.98
C ALA A 279 15.00 7.99 8.23
N GLY A 280 16.06 7.84 7.43
CA GLY A 280 17.27 8.65 7.58
C GLY A 280 17.01 10.14 7.34
N CYS A 281 16.24 10.46 6.30
CA CYS A 281 15.83 11.83 5.99
C CYS A 281 14.95 12.43 7.09
N ILE A 282 13.98 11.65 7.59
CA ILE A 282 13.10 12.07 8.68
C ILE A 282 13.88 12.31 9.97
N TYR A 283 14.78 11.40 10.34
CA TYR A 283 15.62 11.53 11.53
C TYR A 283 16.44 12.82 11.48
N GLN A 284 17.13 13.08 10.35
CA GLN A 284 17.95 14.28 10.19
C GLN A 284 17.11 15.57 10.26
N ALA A 285 15.95 15.59 9.60
CA ALA A 285 15.05 16.75 9.64
C ALA A 285 14.57 17.04 11.08
N LEU A 286 14.11 16.01 11.82
CA LEU A 286 13.69 16.13 13.21
C LEU A 286 14.80 16.68 14.11
N ARG A 287 16.02 16.12 14.00
CA ARG A 287 17.19 16.56 14.79
C ARG A 287 17.56 18.01 14.50
N LYS A 288 17.41 18.45 13.25
CA LYS A 288 17.69 19.83 12.85
C LYS A 288 16.60 20.80 13.31
N THR A 289 15.33 20.39 13.30
CA THR A 289 14.21 21.18 13.85
C THR A 289 14.34 21.38 15.37
N GLY A 290 14.79 20.36 16.10
CA GLY A 290 15.08 20.43 17.54
C GLY A 290 13.86 20.41 18.47
N ASN A 291 12.80 21.18 18.17
CA ASN A 291 11.51 21.12 18.87
C ASN A 291 10.34 21.18 17.87
N PRO A 292 10.11 20.09 17.11
CA PRO A 292 9.07 20.04 16.11
C PRO A 292 7.69 20.10 16.78
N ASN A 293 6.84 20.99 16.29
CA ASN A 293 5.45 21.14 16.74
C ASN A 293 4.45 21.10 15.57
N SER A 294 4.95 20.96 14.34
CA SER A 294 4.14 20.92 13.12
C SER A 294 4.92 20.27 11.97
N TRP A 295 4.20 19.75 10.98
CA TRP A 295 4.81 19.24 9.75
C TRP A 295 5.68 20.32 9.07
N ASN A 296 5.19 21.56 8.97
CA ASN A 296 5.92 22.65 8.32
C ASN A 296 7.28 22.94 8.97
N SER A 297 7.37 22.83 10.31
CA SER A 297 8.63 23.00 11.04
C SER A 297 9.67 21.91 10.71
N ILE A 298 9.21 20.70 10.37
CA ILE A 298 10.04 19.57 9.96
C ILE A 298 10.41 19.69 8.49
N ALA A 299 9.42 19.96 7.64
CA ALA A 299 9.58 20.07 6.19
C ALA A 299 10.61 21.13 5.78
N ALA A 300 10.66 22.27 6.49
CA ALA A 300 11.65 23.32 6.27
C ALA A 300 13.11 22.89 6.57
N ASN A 301 13.30 21.74 7.24
CA ASN A 301 14.60 21.28 7.72
C ASN A 301 15.12 20.03 7.00
N PHE A 302 14.45 19.54 5.96
CA PHE A 302 15.04 18.51 5.09
C PHE A 302 16.35 18.99 4.48
N SER A 303 17.35 18.11 4.45
CA SER A 303 18.61 18.34 3.73
C SER A 303 18.35 18.32 2.21
N SER A 304 19.31 18.85 1.43
CA SER A 304 19.17 18.93 -0.04
C SER A 304 18.87 17.58 -0.70
N GLY A 305 19.52 16.50 -0.23
CA GLY A 305 19.28 15.14 -0.71
C GLY A 305 17.94 14.53 -0.30
N CYS A 306 17.20 15.17 0.61
CA CYS A 306 15.92 14.70 1.15
C CYS A 306 14.75 15.65 0.85
N ALA A 307 14.99 16.73 0.09
CA ALA A 307 13.99 17.76 -0.17
C ALA A 307 12.73 17.23 -0.89
N SER A 308 12.85 16.12 -1.62
CA SER A 308 11.72 15.45 -2.27
C SER A 308 10.67 14.96 -1.27
N GLY A 309 11.03 14.70 -0.01
CA GLY A 309 10.07 14.31 1.03
C GLY A 309 9.01 15.39 1.30
N ALA A 310 9.40 16.67 1.28
CA ALA A 310 8.46 17.78 1.43
C ALA A 310 7.60 17.98 0.17
N GLU A 311 8.21 17.84 -1.00
CA GLU A 311 7.49 17.91 -2.29
C GLU A 311 6.44 16.80 -2.41
N TYR A 312 6.79 15.60 -1.97
CA TYR A 312 5.90 14.45 -2.00
C TYR A 312 4.58 14.72 -1.26
N ILE A 313 4.64 15.33 -0.07
CA ILE A 313 3.42 15.68 0.68
C ILE A 313 2.57 16.70 -0.05
N ARG A 314 3.17 17.71 -0.69
CA ARG A 314 2.41 18.68 -1.51
C ARG A 314 1.68 17.99 -2.66
N ARG A 315 2.33 17.02 -3.32
CA ARG A 315 1.72 16.21 -4.39
C ARG A 315 0.56 15.37 -3.85
N ILE A 316 0.72 14.73 -2.69
CA ILE A 316 -0.35 13.95 -2.04
C ILE A 316 -1.54 14.83 -1.69
N GLU A 317 -1.31 16.00 -1.07
CA GLU A 317 -2.38 16.94 -0.74
C GLU A 317 -3.15 17.41 -1.98
N GLY A 318 -2.46 17.58 -3.11
CA GLY A 318 -3.08 17.88 -4.40
C GLY A 318 -3.88 16.73 -5.02
N GLN A 319 -3.73 15.49 -4.53
CA GLN A 319 -4.61 14.37 -4.92
C GLN A 319 -5.81 14.21 -3.99
N ILE A 320 -5.69 14.72 -2.76
CA ILE A 320 -6.71 14.61 -1.71
C ILE A 320 -7.76 15.72 -1.84
N LYS A 321 -7.33 16.93 -2.24
CA LYS A 321 -8.22 18.06 -2.53
C LYS A 321 -8.43 18.08 -4.05
N PRO A 322 -9.53 17.51 -4.58
CA PRO A 322 -9.81 17.54 -6.01
C PRO A 322 -9.94 18.98 -6.53
#